data_AF-A0A232FLM8-F1
#
_entry.id   AF-A0A232FLM8-F1
#
_cell.length_a   1.000
_cell.length_b   1.000
_cell.length_c   1.000
_cell.angle_alpha   90.00
_cell.angle_beta   90.00
_cell.angle_gamma   90.00
#
_symmetry.space_group_name_H-M   'P 1'
#
loop_
_entity.id
_entity.type
_entity.pdbx_description
1 polymer ?
#
loop_
_entity_poly.entity_id
_entity_poly.type
_entity_poly.pdbx_seq_one_letter_code
_entity_poly.pdbx_strand_id
1 'polypeptide(L)'
;MTAMEKSDSGTMEICEPMAVSVEKCESMTEEDTRGSRKTETEETDTDTRKRIMEKELQPVLTRLPSEEPSCGSNCIRINKDQFRIGRKPDNDEVILSVWISRNHCVLHRDKNSDNWFVTNLSSTDTLLNGAHIPRNSTSIIQAGDVLQLSLSDCFKYTFSYVKKDRECIKYPKLEENKCELGNVLDKQRSFVAFQESERKDLEKQLLDKQLEQEKLKEELEKLLQDQKFTKTCNNDLNNQIAELQKKIEVGNSTELELQQKYRDLLGKLEEERLKFEEKLAQEKQKWQQVLKETKQEKEKLEMSMVEQMEELREKLEKKQQEEWQKKIDNLLLEEKNVQLKLQNEKQLLEHKLKQMEEELKQKEEQAKLEQQLQLQQQEEQRLQLAQQQEQIQQQQAMITQPIDIQHCIIVEIPSSNKFNLNNQLPIMETIDLTSDAESTSSSFKNCQDEAVIDKVNNIMDEQLTCSICSELFVRAMTLNCTHTFCRHCIDLWIERKPPNERQNCPTCRTKIVSMTRSLVVDNFIEKMLESLTPEEMQKRKNLIQERRIYTARHPKKGVCTKRK
;
A
#
# COMPACT_ATOMS: atom_id res chain seq x y z
N MET A 1 4.02 -56.58 11.65
CA MET A 1 4.99 -56.89 10.57
C MET A 1 5.74 -55.59 10.32
N THR A 2 6.95 -55.42 10.89
CA THR A 2 8.27 -55.77 10.28
C THR A 2 8.55 -55.01 8.99
N ALA A 3 9.68 -54.31 8.79
CA ALA A 3 10.87 -54.05 9.64
C ALA A 3 11.34 -52.58 9.38
N MET A 4 12.22 -51.87 10.10
CA MET A 4 13.34 -52.18 11.00
C MET A 4 14.66 -52.59 10.30
N GLU A 5 15.76 -51.94 10.73
CA GLU A 5 17.17 -52.10 10.28
C GLU A 5 17.55 -51.46 8.91
N LYS A 6 18.80 -51.03 8.66
CA LYS A 6 20.06 -51.13 9.45
C LYS A 6 20.99 -49.91 9.26
N SER A 7 21.98 -49.80 10.14
CA SER A 7 23.10 -48.85 10.08
C SER A 7 24.31 -49.46 9.35
N ASP A 8 25.21 -48.63 8.80
CA ASP A 8 26.58 -49.04 8.48
C ASP A 8 27.59 -47.89 8.64
N SER A 9 28.88 -48.21 8.78
CA SER A 9 29.94 -47.24 9.17
C SER A 9 31.35 -47.63 8.74
N GLY A 10 32.18 -46.63 8.39
CA GLY A 10 33.59 -46.79 7.97
C GLY A 10 33.84 -46.19 6.56
N THR A 11 35.05 -45.77 6.17
CA THR A 11 36.38 -45.81 6.82
C THR A 11 37.26 -44.61 6.37
N MET A 12 38.44 -44.44 6.97
CA MET A 12 39.57 -43.64 6.47
C MET A 12 40.14 -44.26 5.16
N GLU A 13 41.11 -43.75 4.40
CA GLU A 13 42.24 -42.79 4.57
C GLU A 13 42.62 -42.28 3.12
N ILE A 14 43.66 -41.53 2.71
CA ILE A 14 44.92 -40.96 3.23
C ILE A 14 45.26 -39.68 2.41
N CYS A 15 46.01 -38.70 2.96
CA CYS A 15 47.28 -38.19 2.37
C CYS A 15 47.83 -36.94 3.10
N GLU A 16 49.12 -37.00 3.43
CA GLU A 16 50.01 -35.92 3.93
C GLU A 16 50.73 -35.23 2.71
N PRO A 17 51.77 -34.32 2.80
CA PRO A 17 52.82 -34.20 3.85
C PRO A 17 53.42 -32.80 4.19
N MET A 18 54.24 -32.76 5.27
CA MET A 18 55.48 -31.95 5.47
C MET A 18 55.44 -30.38 5.52
N ALA A 19 56.35 -29.64 6.20
CA ALA A 19 57.36 -30.00 7.22
C ALA A 19 57.92 -28.77 8.02
N VAL A 20 58.10 -28.98 9.34
CA VAL A 20 59.28 -28.70 10.22
C VAL A 20 60.08 -27.38 10.12
N SER A 21 60.20 -26.68 11.27
CA SER A 21 61.37 -25.99 11.91
C SER A 21 60.84 -24.85 12.82
N VAL A 22 60.99 -24.77 14.15
CA VAL A 22 62.02 -25.14 15.15
C VAL A 22 63.22 -24.18 15.20
N GLU A 23 63.22 -23.24 16.17
CA GLU A 23 64.37 -22.98 17.07
C GLU A 23 63.97 -22.15 18.31
N LYS A 24 64.91 -21.87 19.24
CA LYS A 24 64.64 -21.61 20.68
C LYS A 24 65.65 -20.64 21.34
N CYS A 25 65.17 -19.66 22.12
CA CYS A 25 65.83 -18.96 23.27
C CYS A 25 64.80 -17.99 23.90
N GLU A 26 64.66 -17.68 25.20
CA GLU A 26 65.54 -17.60 26.40
C GLU A 26 66.61 -16.49 26.37
N SER A 27 66.82 -15.61 27.37
CA SER A 27 65.99 -15.10 28.48
C SER A 27 66.69 -13.88 29.16
N MET A 28 65.98 -13.14 30.03
CA MET A 28 66.45 -12.29 31.16
C MET A 28 67.47 -11.13 30.99
N THR A 29 67.18 -10.00 31.67
CA THR A 29 68.04 -9.13 32.54
C THR A 29 67.18 -7.90 32.95
N GLU A 30 67.03 -7.48 34.22
CA GLU A 30 67.97 -6.80 35.15
C GLU A 30 68.27 -5.32 34.77
N GLU A 31 68.32 -4.31 35.65
CA GLU A 31 67.94 -4.15 37.08
C GLU A 31 67.90 -2.64 37.48
N ASP A 32 67.38 -2.30 38.67
CA ASP A 32 67.74 -1.18 39.61
C ASP A 32 67.95 0.31 39.11
N THR A 33 67.74 1.42 39.85
CA THR A 33 67.94 1.73 41.29
C THR A 33 67.32 3.09 41.74
N ARG A 34 67.03 3.22 43.05
CA ARG A 34 67.21 4.39 43.99
C ARG A 34 66.59 5.79 43.74
N GLY A 35 66.17 6.46 44.85
CA GLY A 35 65.90 7.92 44.84
C GLY A 35 65.39 8.65 46.11
N SER A 36 65.61 8.19 47.35
CA SER A 36 64.98 8.80 48.54
C SER A 36 65.80 9.88 49.27
N ARG A 37 65.20 11.05 49.55
CA ARG A 37 65.49 11.83 50.78
C ARG A 37 64.35 12.76 51.19
N LYS A 38 64.26 13.06 52.49
CA LYS A 38 63.23 13.90 53.13
C LYS A 38 63.72 15.33 53.41
N THR A 39 62.80 16.28 53.43
CA THR A 39 62.76 17.40 54.40
C THR A 39 61.29 17.71 54.72
N GLU A 40 60.96 17.89 56.00
CA GLU A 40 59.61 18.17 56.50
C GLU A 40 59.57 19.64 57.00
N THR A 41 58.58 20.45 56.56
CA THR A 41 57.89 21.56 57.28
C THR A 41 56.98 22.35 56.31
N GLU A 42 55.99 23.08 56.83
CA GLU A 42 55.14 24.09 56.14
C GLU A 42 54.00 23.62 55.19
N GLU A 43 53.23 22.58 55.55
CA GLU A 43 51.88 22.37 54.96
C GLU A 43 50.81 22.08 56.04
N THR A 44 50.32 23.11 56.74
CA THR A 44 49.22 23.01 57.72
C THR A 44 47.98 23.87 57.41
N ASP A 45 47.97 24.61 56.29
CA ASP A 45 46.80 25.42 55.85
C ASP A 45 46.42 25.19 54.36
N THR A 46 47.27 24.53 53.58
CA THR A 46 47.00 24.13 52.18
C THR A 46 46.10 22.89 52.11
N ASP A 47 46.39 21.85 52.89
CA ASP A 47 45.59 20.61 53.00
C ASP A 47 44.13 20.90 53.35
N THR A 48 43.88 21.78 54.33
CA THR A 48 42.53 22.18 54.75
C THR A 48 41.72 22.78 53.59
N ARG A 49 42.33 23.59 52.71
CA ARG A 49 41.66 24.19 51.55
C ARG A 49 41.46 23.20 50.40
N LYS A 50 42.39 22.29 50.12
CA LYS A 50 42.17 21.18 49.17
C LYS A 50 41.01 20.28 49.63
N ARG A 51 41.04 19.82 50.88
CA ARG A 51 39.99 19.01 51.52
C ARG A 51 38.60 19.67 51.62
N ILE A 52 38.51 20.98 51.42
CA ILE A 52 37.24 21.71 51.32
C ILE A 52 36.74 21.77 49.87
N MET A 53 37.62 21.92 48.87
CA MET A 53 37.24 21.93 47.45
C MET A 53 36.95 20.53 46.90
N GLU A 54 37.65 19.49 47.38
CA GLU A 54 37.44 18.09 46.94
C GLU A 54 36.08 17.53 47.42
N LYS A 55 35.48 18.11 48.48
CA LYS A 55 34.17 17.69 49.02
C LYS A 55 32.95 17.99 48.13
N GLU A 56 33.13 18.74 47.03
CA GLU A 56 32.07 18.97 46.04
C GLU A 56 31.98 17.88 44.96
N LEU A 57 32.91 16.93 44.92
CA LEU A 57 32.94 15.86 43.93
C LEU A 57 32.40 14.54 44.50
N GLN A 58 31.50 13.89 43.75
CA GLN A 58 30.95 12.57 44.07
C GLN A 58 31.47 11.54 43.05
N PRO A 59 31.96 10.37 43.50
CA PRO A 59 32.37 9.28 42.61
C PRO A 59 31.17 8.60 41.94
N VAL A 60 31.33 8.27 40.65
CA VAL A 60 30.28 7.73 39.78
C VAL A 60 30.88 6.72 38.82
N LEU A 61 30.21 5.58 38.68
CA LEU A 61 30.45 4.60 37.61
C LEU A 61 29.48 4.91 36.44
N THR A 62 30.01 5.43 35.34
CA THR A 62 29.23 5.74 34.13
C THR A 62 29.37 4.60 33.13
N ARG A 63 28.26 4.05 32.64
CA ARG A 63 28.25 2.91 31.72
C ARG A 63 28.80 3.31 30.34
N LEU A 64 29.72 2.51 29.80
CA LEU A 64 30.20 2.69 28.42
C LEU A 64 29.15 2.22 27.41
N PRO A 65 29.07 2.83 26.22
CA PRO A 65 28.18 2.38 25.17
C PRO A 65 28.58 0.99 24.68
N SER A 66 27.59 0.11 24.52
CA SER A 66 27.72 -1.26 24.02
C SER A 66 26.61 -1.54 23.02
N GLU A 67 26.83 -2.47 22.09
CA GLU A 67 25.85 -2.83 21.05
C GLU A 67 24.70 -3.71 21.57
N GLU A 68 24.83 -4.27 22.78
CA GLU A 68 23.81 -5.12 23.41
C GLU A 68 22.75 -4.30 24.19
N PRO A 69 21.46 -4.71 24.16
CA PRO A 69 20.38 -4.00 24.84
C PRO A 69 20.49 -4.10 26.37
N SER A 70 20.54 -2.93 27.03
CA SER A 70 20.78 -2.81 28.47
C SER A 70 19.64 -3.31 29.36
N CYS A 71 20.02 -4.03 30.43
CA CYS A 71 19.37 -3.93 31.73
C CYS A 71 20.34 -3.31 32.77
N GLY A 72 19.78 -2.55 33.73
CA GLY A 72 20.53 -1.84 34.78
C GLY A 72 20.80 -0.35 34.50
N SER A 73 21.17 0.38 35.55
CA SER A 73 21.41 1.83 35.52
C SER A 73 22.59 2.22 34.61
N ASN A 74 22.41 3.29 33.82
CA ASN A 74 23.46 3.86 32.96
C ASN A 74 24.51 4.67 33.75
N CYS A 75 24.21 5.05 34.99
CA CYS A 75 25.03 5.88 35.86
C CYS A 75 24.75 5.47 37.30
N ILE A 76 25.77 4.96 38.00
CA ILE A 76 25.68 4.46 39.38
C ILE A 76 26.39 5.48 40.27
N ARG A 77 25.62 6.18 41.13
CA ARG A 77 26.13 7.26 41.99
C ARG A 77 26.54 6.73 43.36
N ILE A 78 27.85 6.57 43.57
CA ILE A 78 28.40 6.04 44.81
C ILE A 78 28.21 7.08 45.93
N ASN A 79 27.42 6.75 46.94
CA ASN A 79 26.93 7.70 47.96
C ASN A 79 27.33 7.35 49.40
N LYS A 80 28.16 6.32 49.59
CA LYS A 80 28.63 5.78 50.89
C LYS A 80 30.10 5.39 50.79
N ASP A 81 30.85 5.49 51.90
CA ASP A 81 32.27 5.05 51.98
C ASP A 81 32.46 3.55 51.71
N GLN A 82 31.41 2.74 51.87
CA GLN A 82 31.32 1.38 51.38
C GLN A 82 30.03 1.25 50.58
N PHE A 83 30.13 0.82 49.32
CA PHE A 83 29.04 0.78 48.36
C PHE A 83 29.03 -0.56 47.62
N ARG A 84 27.93 -1.30 47.75
CA ARG A 84 27.79 -2.69 47.31
C ARG A 84 27.01 -2.76 46.01
N ILE A 85 27.51 -3.49 45.03
CA ILE A 85 26.84 -3.70 43.73
C ILE A 85 26.58 -5.19 43.56
N GLY A 86 25.34 -5.56 43.20
CA GLY A 86 24.95 -6.96 43.02
C GLY A 86 23.55 -7.14 42.47
N ARG A 87 23.12 -8.40 42.36
CA ARG A 87 21.76 -8.77 41.91
C ARG A 87 20.74 -8.91 43.05
N LYS A 88 21.19 -9.09 44.29
CA LYS A 88 20.29 -9.17 45.46
C LYS A 88 19.80 -7.76 45.87
N PRO A 89 18.56 -7.62 46.38
CA PRO A 89 18.04 -6.35 46.91
C PRO A 89 18.73 -5.79 48.16
N ASP A 90 19.74 -6.47 48.72
CA ASP A 90 20.53 -6.02 49.88
C ASP A 90 21.83 -5.28 49.49
N ASN A 91 22.00 -4.97 48.21
CA ASN A 91 23.09 -4.15 47.67
C ASN A 91 22.63 -2.69 47.50
N ASP A 92 23.59 -1.75 47.48
CA ASP A 92 23.32 -0.32 47.33
C ASP A 92 22.92 0.07 45.90
N GLU A 93 23.44 -0.67 44.90
CA GLU A 93 22.95 -0.68 43.53
C GLU A 93 22.56 -2.10 43.12
N VAL A 94 21.34 -2.27 42.59
CA VAL A 94 20.74 -3.57 42.29
C VAL A 94 20.61 -3.77 40.77
N ILE A 95 21.54 -4.52 40.18
CA ILE A 95 21.53 -4.82 38.74
C ILE A 95 20.85 -6.17 38.51
N LEU A 96 19.59 -6.13 38.03
CA LEU A 96 18.74 -7.31 37.79
C LEU A 96 19.11 -8.11 36.53
N SER A 97 20.38 -8.47 36.39
CA SER A 97 20.91 -9.29 35.29
C SER A 97 21.43 -10.64 35.81
N VAL A 98 21.08 -11.75 35.16
CA VAL A 98 21.60 -13.08 35.53
C VAL A 98 23.13 -13.18 35.47
N TRP A 99 23.76 -12.36 34.62
CA TRP A 99 25.21 -12.23 34.45
C TRP A 99 25.90 -11.49 35.61
N ILE A 100 25.13 -10.81 36.47
CA ILE A 100 25.63 -10.18 37.69
C ILE A 100 25.45 -11.13 38.87
N SER A 101 26.55 -11.45 39.53
CA SER A 101 26.59 -12.19 40.79
C SER A 101 25.72 -11.57 41.89
N ARG A 102 25.17 -12.42 42.76
CA ARG A 102 24.23 -12.05 43.85
C ARG A 102 24.72 -10.87 44.69
N ASN A 103 25.96 -10.94 45.16
CA ASN A 103 26.79 -9.79 45.51
C ASN A 103 27.95 -9.84 44.51
N HIS A 104 28.23 -8.77 43.79
CA HIS A 104 29.20 -8.79 42.70
C HIS A 104 30.54 -8.16 43.14
N CYS A 105 30.50 -6.88 43.51
CA CYS A 105 31.67 -6.20 44.03
C CYS A 105 31.28 -5.22 45.14
N VAL A 106 32.28 -4.83 45.93
CA VAL A 106 32.15 -3.75 46.91
C VAL A 106 33.20 -2.71 46.58
N LEU A 107 32.77 -1.49 46.31
CA LEU A 107 33.66 -0.34 46.28
C LEU A 107 33.80 0.19 47.71
N HIS A 108 35.02 0.40 48.17
CA HIS A 108 35.28 1.00 49.48
C HIS A 108 36.35 2.09 49.37
N ARG A 109 36.15 3.17 50.13
CA ARG A 109 37.12 4.27 50.26
C ARG A 109 37.92 4.09 51.54
N ASP A 110 39.25 4.11 51.44
CA ASP A 110 40.09 4.21 52.63
C ASP A 110 40.02 5.63 53.20
N LYS A 111 39.82 5.75 54.51
CA LYS A 111 39.66 7.03 55.19
C LYS A 111 40.99 7.75 55.47
N ASN A 112 42.11 7.03 55.36
CA ASN A 112 43.44 7.58 55.61
C ASN A 112 44.08 8.15 54.34
N SER A 113 43.85 7.52 53.18
CA SER A 113 44.43 7.91 51.89
C SER A 113 43.42 8.43 50.84
N ASP A 114 42.12 8.46 51.17
CA ASP A 114 40.97 8.79 50.30
C ASP A 114 40.84 7.98 49.00
N ASN A 115 41.74 7.02 48.75
CA ASN A 115 41.71 6.14 47.60
C ASN A 115 40.49 5.23 47.59
N TRP A 116 39.95 5.00 46.40
CA TRP A 116 38.94 3.98 46.15
C TRP A 116 39.58 2.65 45.81
N PHE A 117 38.93 1.61 46.30
CA PHE A 117 39.29 0.22 46.09
C PHE A 117 38.04 -0.55 45.68
N VAL A 118 38.20 -1.55 44.82
CA VAL A 118 37.15 -2.49 44.42
C VAL A 118 37.54 -3.91 44.83
N THR A 119 36.69 -4.53 45.65
CA THR A 119 36.82 -5.94 46.06
C THR A 119 35.91 -6.80 45.21
N ASN A 120 36.46 -7.80 44.52
CA ASN A 120 35.65 -8.77 43.76
C ASN A 120 35.06 -9.82 44.72
N LEU A 121 33.72 -9.93 44.77
CA LEU A 121 33.01 -11.01 45.50
C LEU A 121 32.29 -12.00 44.55
N SER A 122 32.32 -11.71 43.26
CA SER A 122 31.57 -12.39 42.21
C SER A 122 31.99 -13.85 41.99
N SER A 123 31.17 -14.57 41.23
CA SER A 123 31.45 -15.91 40.70
C SER A 123 31.42 -15.91 39.16
N THR A 124 31.59 -14.75 38.54
CA THR A 124 31.37 -14.48 37.10
C THR A 124 32.42 -13.52 36.53
N ASP A 125 33.56 -13.46 37.22
CA ASP A 125 34.65 -12.49 37.08
C ASP A 125 34.27 -11.00 37.28
N THR A 126 35.27 -10.23 37.68
CA THR A 126 35.26 -8.76 37.69
C THR A 126 36.61 -8.32 37.14
N LEU A 127 36.59 -7.52 36.07
CA LEU A 127 37.79 -7.06 35.40
C LEU A 127 37.97 -5.56 35.63
N LEU A 128 39.22 -5.12 35.80
CA LEU A 128 39.59 -3.71 35.91
C LEU A 128 40.66 -3.42 34.85
N ASN A 129 40.37 -2.49 33.94
CA ASN A 129 41.18 -2.20 32.74
C ASN A 129 41.51 -3.47 31.91
N GLY A 130 40.63 -4.47 31.94
CA GLY A 130 40.81 -5.76 31.27
C GLY A 130 41.60 -6.81 32.06
N ALA A 131 42.21 -6.47 33.20
CA ALA A 131 42.84 -7.44 34.10
C ALA A 131 41.81 -8.05 35.06
N HIS A 132 41.81 -9.37 35.23
CA HIS A 132 40.93 -10.06 36.19
C HIS A 132 41.36 -9.77 37.62
N ILE A 133 40.43 -9.29 38.47
CA ILE A 133 40.62 -9.24 39.92
C ILE A 133 40.26 -10.61 40.50
N PRO A 134 41.17 -11.35 41.18
CA PRO A 134 40.83 -12.63 41.78
C PRO A 134 39.74 -12.50 42.85
N ARG A 135 38.94 -13.55 43.03
CA ARG A 135 37.82 -13.53 43.99
C ARG A 135 38.33 -13.31 45.43
N ASN A 136 37.60 -12.48 46.18
CA ASN A 136 37.96 -11.93 47.50
C ASN A 136 39.26 -11.10 47.53
N SER A 137 39.85 -10.78 46.37
CA SER A 137 40.96 -9.82 46.28
C SER A 137 40.44 -8.40 46.02
N THR A 138 41.28 -7.43 46.34
CA THR A 138 40.98 -6.00 46.26
C THR A 138 42.02 -5.31 45.38
N SER A 139 41.58 -4.40 44.51
CA SER A 139 42.44 -3.56 43.67
C SER A 139 42.09 -2.08 43.84
N ILE A 140 43.08 -1.20 43.72
CA ILE A 140 42.87 0.26 43.67
C ILE A 140 42.13 0.61 42.38
N ILE A 141 41.21 1.58 42.43
CA ILE A 141 40.51 2.10 41.26
C ILE A 141 40.60 3.64 41.22
N GLN A 142 40.97 4.19 40.06
CA GLN A 142 41.25 5.60 39.82
C GLN A 142 40.32 6.20 38.76
N ALA A 143 40.30 7.54 38.65
CA ALA A 143 39.47 8.23 37.66
C ALA A 143 39.96 7.94 36.24
N GLY A 144 39.06 7.43 35.40
CA GLY A 144 39.36 6.94 34.05
C GLY A 144 39.40 5.42 33.93
N ASP A 145 39.54 4.68 35.05
CA ASP A 145 39.56 3.22 35.02
C ASP A 145 38.24 2.62 34.55
N VAL A 146 38.32 1.51 33.82
CA VAL A 146 37.19 0.75 33.28
C VAL A 146 36.96 -0.50 34.11
N LEU A 147 35.94 -0.45 34.97
CA LEU A 147 35.44 -1.57 35.78
C LEU A 147 34.38 -2.33 34.98
N GLN A 148 34.61 -3.63 34.78
CA GLN A 148 33.74 -4.52 34.02
C GLN A 148 33.22 -5.65 34.91
N LEU A 149 31.90 -5.64 35.16
CA LEU A 149 31.19 -6.53 36.09
C LEU A 149 30.68 -7.82 35.41
N SER A 150 31.16 -8.15 34.22
CA SER A 150 30.83 -9.39 33.51
C SER A 150 31.69 -9.57 32.27
N LEU A 151 31.83 -10.79 31.78
CA LEU A 151 32.47 -11.07 30.48
C LEU A 151 31.69 -10.48 29.28
N SER A 152 30.42 -10.09 29.44
CA SER A 152 29.69 -9.27 28.46
C SER A 152 30.02 -7.78 28.62
N ASP A 153 30.33 -7.12 27.50
CA ASP A 153 30.55 -5.68 27.40
C ASP A 153 29.31 -4.83 27.74
N CYS A 154 28.13 -5.43 27.99
CA CYS A 154 27.02 -4.74 28.64
C CYS A 154 27.46 -4.07 29.95
N PHE A 155 28.23 -4.77 30.77
CA PHE A 155 28.43 -4.40 32.18
C PHE A 155 29.77 -3.69 32.42
N LYS A 156 30.13 -2.82 31.47
CA LYS A 156 31.38 -2.06 31.40
C LYS A 156 31.15 -0.60 31.81
N TYR A 157 31.88 -0.13 32.82
CA TYR A 157 31.68 1.18 33.44
C TYR A 157 33.02 1.91 33.63
N THR A 158 33.04 3.22 33.38
CA THR A 158 34.18 4.09 33.68
C THR A 158 33.99 4.76 35.04
N PHE A 159 34.99 4.66 35.92
CA PHE A 159 35.01 5.36 37.20
C PHE A 159 35.41 6.83 37.01
N SER A 160 34.64 7.75 37.60
CA SER A 160 34.75 9.19 37.36
C SER A 160 34.23 9.99 38.57
N TYR A 161 34.52 11.28 38.61
CA TYR A 161 34.02 12.20 39.63
C TYR A 161 33.15 13.28 38.99
N VAL A 162 31.97 13.55 39.57
CA VAL A 162 31.02 14.58 39.10
C VAL A 162 30.70 15.58 40.21
N LYS A 163 30.31 16.80 39.86
CA LYS A 163 29.90 17.81 40.85
C LYS A 163 28.59 17.43 41.53
N LYS A 164 28.50 17.72 42.82
CA LYS A 164 27.40 17.32 43.70
C LYS A 164 26.27 18.37 43.71
N ASP A 165 25.53 18.43 42.61
CA ASP A 165 24.36 19.31 42.49
C ASP A 165 23.32 19.02 43.59
N ARG A 166 22.77 20.09 44.18
CA ARG A 166 21.75 19.99 45.22
C ARG A 166 20.37 19.82 44.60
N GLU A 167 19.76 18.64 44.77
CA GLU A 167 18.53 18.44 45.56
C GLU A 167 17.91 17.05 45.36
N CYS A 168 17.21 16.57 46.38
CA CYS A 168 16.36 15.38 46.31
C CYS A 168 14.89 15.79 46.49
N ILE A 169 14.08 15.71 45.43
CA ILE A 169 12.65 16.00 45.50
C ILE A 169 11.85 14.68 45.55
N LYS A 170 10.95 14.59 46.53
CA LYS A 170 9.99 13.48 46.70
C LYS A 170 8.83 13.66 45.73
N TYR A 171 8.20 12.57 45.29
CA TYR A 171 7.00 12.57 44.43
C TYR A 171 5.90 13.54 44.90
N PRO A 172 5.48 14.51 44.06
CA PRO A 172 4.24 15.29 44.24
C PRO A 172 3.01 14.55 43.68
N LYS A 173 1.82 15.14 43.90
CA LYS A 173 0.50 14.58 43.58
C LYS A 173 0.04 14.83 42.13
N LEU A 174 -1.07 14.17 41.77
CA LEU A 174 -1.91 14.51 40.63
C LEU A 174 -2.40 15.95 40.65
N GLU A 175 -2.62 16.51 39.46
CA GLU A 175 -3.70 17.47 39.19
C GLU A 175 -4.64 16.89 38.12
N GLU A 176 -5.91 17.28 38.16
CA GLU A 176 -6.93 16.83 37.22
C GLU A 176 -7.26 17.95 36.21
N ASN A 177 -7.46 17.61 34.93
CA ASN A 177 -8.81 17.70 34.33
C ASN A 177 -8.93 17.14 32.89
N LYS A 178 -10.07 16.47 32.66
CA LYS A 178 -10.82 16.22 31.42
C LYS A 178 -10.09 16.09 30.06
N CYS A 179 -10.07 14.85 29.56
CA CYS A 179 -10.55 14.53 28.20
C CYS A 179 -11.43 13.27 28.27
N GLU A 180 -12.75 13.45 28.12
CA GLU A 180 -13.76 12.44 28.48
C GLU A 180 -14.16 11.54 27.29
N LEU A 181 -13.28 10.60 26.90
CA LEU A 181 -13.73 9.38 26.20
C LEU A 181 -12.78 8.16 26.28
N GLY A 182 -11.45 8.35 26.33
CA GLY A 182 -10.49 7.24 26.32
C GLY A 182 -10.48 6.36 27.59
N ASN A 183 -10.99 6.88 28.70
CA ASN A 183 -10.78 6.35 30.06
C ASN A 183 -11.38 4.97 30.37
N VAL A 184 -12.20 4.37 29.49
CA VAL A 184 -12.78 3.03 29.73
C VAL A 184 -11.86 1.93 29.20
N LEU A 185 -11.44 2.02 27.93
CA LEU A 185 -10.68 0.96 27.26
C LEU A 185 -9.24 0.82 27.78
N ASP A 186 -8.64 1.92 28.23
CA ASP A 186 -7.29 1.90 28.81
C ASP A 186 -7.31 1.48 30.28
N LYS A 187 -8.36 1.83 31.05
CA LYS A 187 -8.56 1.26 32.40
C LYS A 187 -8.80 -0.25 32.34
N GLN A 188 -9.60 -0.74 31.39
CA GLN A 188 -9.85 -2.18 31.24
C GLN A 188 -8.55 -2.93 30.85
N ARG A 189 -7.72 -2.34 29.98
CA ARG A 189 -6.41 -2.92 29.63
C ARG A 189 -5.39 -2.85 30.78
N SER A 190 -5.32 -1.75 31.52
CA SER A 190 -4.42 -1.65 32.68
C SER A 190 -4.85 -2.57 33.82
N PHE A 191 -6.15 -2.76 34.03
CA PHE A 191 -6.69 -3.66 35.05
C PHE A 191 -6.35 -5.13 34.74
N VAL A 192 -6.58 -5.59 33.50
CA VAL A 192 -6.18 -6.93 33.07
C VAL A 192 -4.66 -7.11 33.12
N ALA A 193 -3.88 -6.15 32.63
CA ALA A 193 -2.42 -6.25 32.67
C ALA A 193 -1.84 -6.23 34.10
N PHE A 194 -2.46 -5.47 35.01
CA PHE A 194 -2.10 -5.45 36.43
C PHE A 194 -2.42 -6.80 37.08
N GLN A 195 -3.63 -7.33 36.88
CA GLN A 195 -4.04 -8.65 37.38
C GLN A 195 -3.18 -9.80 36.80
N GLU A 196 -2.75 -9.71 35.54
CA GLU A 196 -1.83 -10.69 34.96
C GLU A 196 -0.40 -10.59 35.52
N SER A 197 0.02 -9.41 36.00
CA SER A 197 1.29 -9.25 36.72
C SER A 197 1.16 -9.80 38.15
N GLU A 198 0.15 -9.36 38.87
CA GLU A 198 -0.14 -9.77 40.25
C GLU A 198 -0.35 -11.28 40.35
N ARG A 199 -1.07 -11.89 39.40
CA ARG A 199 -1.19 -13.35 39.28
C ARG A 199 0.15 -14.03 39.08
N LYS A 200 1.03 -13.53 38.21
CA LYS A 200 2.37 -14.13 37.97
C LYS A 200 3.31 -13.96 39.14
N ASP A 201 3.25 -12.83 39.84
CA ASP A 201 4.03 -12.60 41.05
C ASP A 201 3.53 -13.49 42.21
N LEU A 202 2.22 -13.80 42.28
CA LEU A 202 1.66 -14.79 43.22
C LEU A 202 1.99 -16.23 42.83
N GLU A 203 1.86 -16.61 41.55
CA GLU A 203 2.27 -17.93 41.01
C GLU A 203 3.75 -18.21 41.33
N LYS A 204 4.61 -17.20 41.16
CA LYS A 204 6.03 -17.27 41.49
C LYS A 204 6.28 -17.39 42.99
N GLN A 205 5.61 -16.57 43.82
CA GLN A 205 5.74 -16.67 45.28
C GLN A 205 5.29 -18.04 45.81
N LEU A 206 4.25 -18.63 45.23
CA LEU A 206 3.80 -19.98 45.55
C LEU A 206 4.89 -21.02 45.22
N LEU A 207 5.50 -20.93 44.03
CA LEU A 207 6.58 -21.84 43.61
C LEU A 207 7.85 -21.68 44.48
N ASP A 208 8.26 -20.45 44.77
CA ASP A 208 9.39 -20.15 45.66
C ASP A 208 9.13 -20.72 47.08
N LYS A 209 7.88 -20.66 47.57
CA LYS A 209 7.48 -21.24 48.87
C LYS A 209 7.40 -22.77 48.87
N GLN A 210 6.94 -23.39 47.78
CA GLN A 210 6.97 -24.84 47.63
C GLN A 210 8.41 -25.37 47.64
N LEU A 211 9.32 -24.73 46.92
CA LEU A 211 10.74 -25.06 46.88
C LEU A 211 11.46 -24.82 48.23
N GLU A 212 10.99 -23.87 49.03
CA GLU A 212 11.45 -23.67 50.42
C GLU A 212 10.93 -24.79 51.34
N GLN A 213 9.66 -25.19 51.18
CA GLN A 213 9.05 -26.28 51.96
C GLN A 213 9.67 -27.65 51.64
N GLU A 214 10.09 -27.93 50.40
CA GLU A 214 10.80 -29.16 50.05
C GLU A 214 12.18 -29.25 50.72
N LYS A 215 12.98 -28.18 50.69
CA LYS A 215 14.29 -28.14 51.38
C LYS A 215 14.16 -28.33 52.89
N LEU A 216 13.12 -27.76 53.49
CA LEU A 216 12.83 -27.97 54.92
C LEU A 216 12.42 -29.42 55.22
N LYS A 217 11.82 -30.16 54.27
CA LYS A 217 11.57 -31.60 54.40
C LYS A 217 12.85 -32.42 54.28
N GLU A 218 13.73 -32.12 53.32
CA GLU A 218 15.05 -32.77 53.18
C GLU A 218 15.92 -32.55 54.43
N GLU A 219 15.95 -31.33 54.95
CA GLU A 219 16.70 -30.97 56.15
C GLU A 219 16.11 -31.63 57.42
N LEU A 220 14.78 -31.70 57.52
CA LEU A 220 14.10 -32.45 58.59
C LEU A 220 14.37 -33.97 58.51
N GLU A 221 14.34 -34.57 57.31
CA GLU A 221 14.63 -35.99 57.14
C GLU A 221 16.07 -36.33 57.51
N LYS A 222 17.02 -35.44 57.18
CA LYS A 222 18.42 -35.53 57.62
C LYS A 222 18.54 -35.44 59.14
N LEU A 223 17.89 -34.46 59.77
CA LEU A 223 17.85 -34.34 61.24
C LEU A 223 17.19 -35.54 61.92
N LEU A 224 16.20 -36.18 61.28
CA LEU A 224 15.59 -37.44 61.74
C LEU A 224 16.49 -38.68 61.54
N GLN A 225 17.53 -38.61 60.69
CA GLN A 225 18.61 -39.60 60.67
C GLN A 225 19.60 -39.33 61.80
N ASP A 226 20.00 -38.08 62.00
CA ASP A 226 20.91 -37.67 63.09
C ASP A 226 20.31 -37.90 64.50
N GLN A 227 18.99 -37.71 64.68
CA GLN A 227 18.29 -37.99 65.95
C GLN A 227 18.30 -39.49 66.32
N LYS A 228 18.40 -40.40 65.33
CA LYS A 228 18.53 -41.84 65.59
C LYS A 228 19.89 -42.19 66.19
N PHE A 229 20.92 -41.35 65.96
CA PHE A 229 22.26 -41.49 66.51
C PHE A 229 22.34 -40.94 67.96
N THR A 230 21.70 -39.82 68.26
CA THR A 230 21.85 -39.07 69.53
C THR A 230 20.74 -39.32 70.56
N LYS A 231 20.44 -40.59 70.86
CA LYS A 231 19.28 -40.98 71.68
C LYS A 231 19.17 -40.37 73.11
N THR A 232 20.24 -39.78 73.64
CA THR A 232 20.30 -39.21 75.00
C THR A 232 19.93 -37.72 75.10
N CYS A 233 19.69 -37.01 73.99
CA CYS A 233 19.36 -35.57 73.98
C CYS A 233 17.89 -35.27 73.55
N ASN A 234 17.01 -36.25 73.67
CA ASN A 234 15.72 -36.27 72.94
C ASN A 234 14.65 -35.27 73.42
N ASN A 235 14.57 -34.96 74.72
CA ASN A 235 13.36 -34.32 75.25
C ASN A 235 13.19 -32.86 74.79
N ASP A 236 14.26 -32.05 74.84
CA ASP A 236 14.19 -30.65 74.42
C ASP A 236 14.03 -30.50 72.90
N LEU A 237 14.63 -31.42 72.14
CA LEU A 237 14.45 -31.49 70.69
C LEU A 237 12.99 -31.85 70.32
N ASN A 238 12.39 -32.83 71.02
CA ASN A 238 10.99 -33.19 70.81
C ASN A 238 10.03 -32.04 71.17
N ASN A 239 10.32 -31.26 72.21
CA ASN A 239 9.56 -30.05 72.55
C ASN A 239 9.63 -29.00 71.44
N GLN A 240 10.83 -28.76 70.88
CA GLN A 240 11.01 -27.83 69.76
C GLN A 240 10.30 -28.31 68.48
N ILE A 241 10.35 -29.62 68.19
CA ILE A 241 9.60 -30.24 67.08
C ILE A 241 8.09 -30.01 67.23
N ALA A 242 7.54 -30.21 68.43
CA ALA A 242 6.11 -29.97 68.69
C ALA A 242 5.71 -28.49 68.52
N GLU A 243 6.55 -27.55 68.93
CA GLU A 243 6.30 -26.11 68.72
C GLU A 243 6.37 -25.72 67.24
N LEU A 244 7.31 -26.30 66.48
CA LEU A 244 7.43 -26.11 65.04
C LEU A 244 6.23 -26.72 64.29
N GLN A 245 5.79 -27.92 64.65
CA GLN A 245 4.58 -28.55 64.10
C GLN A 245 3.35 -27.66 64.28
N LYS A 246 3.15 -27.08 65.48
CA LYS A 246 2.05 -26.15 65.74
C LYS A 246 2.14 -24.87 64.91
N LYS A 247 3.34 -24.34 64.67
CA LYS A 247 3.56 -23.17 63.79
C LYS A 247 3.26 -23.50 62.33
N ILE A 248 3.62 -24.70 61.86
CA ILE A 248 3.29 -25.20 60.51
C ILE A 248 1.77 -25.37 60.35
N GLU A 249 1.08 -25.95 61.35
CA GLU A 249 -0.37 -26.15 61.33
C GLU A 249 -1.15 -24.82 61.24
N VAL A 250 -0.76 -23.81 62.04
CA VAL A 250 -1.32 -22.45 61.94
C VAL A 250 -1.00 -21.83 60.58
N GLY A 251 0.23 -21.98 60.07
CA GLY A 251 0.64 -21.50 58.75
C GLY A 251 -0.25 -22.07 57.64
N ASN A 252 -0.39 -23.40 57.58
CA ASN A 252 -1.23 -24.10 56.61
C ASN A 252 -2.69 -23.62 56.65
N SER A 253 -3.24 -23.38 57.85
CA SER A 253 -4.59 -22.85 58.02
C SER A 253 -4.73 -21.44 57.43
N THR A 254 -3.78 -20.54 57.72
CA THR A 254 -3.78 -19.19 57.14
C THR A 254 -3.54 -19.18 55.62
N GLU A 255 -2.77 -20.13 55.09
CA GLU A 255 -2.59 -20.30 53.65
C GLU A 255 -3.91 -20.71 52.98
N LEU A 256 -4.62 -21.69 53.55
CA LEU A 256 -5.92 -22.15 53.04
C LEU A 256 -6.96 -21.03 53.00
N GLU A 257 -7.02 -20.20 54.04
CA GLU A 257 -7.85 -18.99 54.07
C GLU A 257 -7.49 -17.99 52.96
N LEU A 258 -6.20 -17.76 52.70
CA LEU A 258 -5.74 -16.85 51.66
C LEU A 258 -6.05 -17.41 50.25
N GLN A 259 -5.82 -18.71 50.03
CA GLN A 259 -6.20 -19.39 48.80
C GLN A 259 -7.71 -19.28 48.53
N GLN A 260 -8.56 -19.40 49.57
CA GLN A 260 -10.00 -19.24 49.42
C GLN A 260 -10.38 -17.78 49.08
N LYS A 261 -9.87 -16.80 49.82
CA LYS A 261 -10.10 -15.36 49.55
C LYS A 261 -9.67 -14.96 48.13
N TYR A 262 -8.58 -15.55 47.62
CA TYR A 262 -8.11 -15.36 46.25
C TYR A 262 -9.05 -15.97 45.20
N ARG A 263 -9.56 -17.19 45.41
CA ARG A 263 -10.59 -17.80 44.54
C ARG A 263 -11.88 -16.96 44.51
N ASP A 264 -12.35 -16.50 45.67
CA ASP A 264 -13.56 -15.68 45.79
C ASP A 264 -13.41 -14.31 45.10
N LEU A 265 -12.20 -13.75 45.08
CA LEU A 265 -11.88 -12.52 44.36
C LEU A 265 -11.87 -12.75 42.84
N LEU A 266 -11.19 -13.81 42.37
CA LEU A 266 -11.17 -14.17 40.94
C LEU A 266 -12.58 -14.41 40.38
N GLY A 267 -13.45 -15.10 41.13
CA GLY A 267 -14.84 -15.33 40.70
C GLY A 267 -15.62 -14.04 40.50
N LYS A 268 -15.50 -13.07 41.41
CA LYS A 268 -16.15 -11.75 41.31
C LYS A 268 -15.64 -10.96 40.10
N LEU A 269 -14.33 -11.00 39.85
CA LEU A 269 -13.71 -10.33 38.69
C LEU A 269 -14.16 -10.95 37.36
N GLU A 270 -14.34 -12.27 37.31
CA GLU A 270 -14.88 -12.97 36.15
C GLU A 270 -16.37 -12.64 35.92
N GLU A 271 -17.18 -12.60 36.99
CA GLU A 271 -18.56 -12.11 36.93
C GLU A 271 -18.67 -10.68 36.39
N GLU A 272 -17.84 -9.75 36.88
CA GLU A 272 -17.81 -8.36 36.41
C GLU A 272 -17.38 -8.25 34.95
N ARG A 273 -16.40 -9.06 34.53
CA ARG A 273 -15.96 -9.15 33.13
C ARG A 273 -17.11 -9.59 32.22
N LEU A 274 -17.81 -10.67 32.58
CA LEU A 274 -18.96 -11.19 31.82
C LEU A 274 -20.11 -10.16 31.75
N LYS A 275 -20.43 -9.50 32.86
CA LYS A 275 -21.46 -8.43 32.92
C LYS A 275 -21.08 -7.20 32.08
N PHE A 276 -19.80 -6.98 31.80
CA PHE A 276 -19.34 -5.92 30.89
C PHE A 276 -19.36 -6.38 29.42
N GLU A 277 -18.89 -7.60 29.14
CA GLU A 277 -18.93 -8.22 27.80
C GLU A 277 -20.37 -8.32 27.27
N GLU A 278 -21.34 -8.67 28.12
CA GLU A 278 -22.76 -8.71 27.75
C GLU A 278 -23.29 -7.32 27.36
N LYS A 279 -23.02 -6.28 28.16
CA LYS A 279 -23.43 -4.89 27.86
C LYS A 279 -22.85 -4.41 26.54
N LEU A 280 -21.56 -4.69 26.29
CA LEU A 280 -20.89 -4.35 25.04
C LEU A 280 -21.51 -5.08 23.83
N ALA A 281 -21.94 -6.33 24.01
CA ALA A 281 -22.68 -7.07 22.99
C ALA A 281 -24.07 -6.48 22.72
N GLN A 282 -24.82 -6.10 23.77
CA GLN A 282 -26.12 -5.45 23.65
C GLN A 282 -26.03 -4.09 22.95
N GLU A 283 -25.03 -3.26 23.28
CA GLU A 283 -24.79 -1.97 22.59
C GLU A 283 -24.41 -2.19 21.13
N LYS A 284 -23.51 -3.13 20.85
CA LYS A 284 -23.13 -3.51 19.47
C LYS A 284 -24.34 -3.96 18.65
N GLN A 285 -25.27 -4.73 19.24
CA GLN A 285 -26.50 -5.13 18.58
C GLN A 285 -27.41 -3.94 18.26
N LYS A 286 -27.58 -2.99 19.19
CA LYS A 286 -28.34 -1.75 18.96
C LYS A 286 -27.74 -0.93 17.81
N TRP A 287 -26.43 -0.71 17.81
CA TRP A 287 -25.75 0.00 16.71
C TRP A 287 -25.88 -0.74 15.36
N GLN A 288 -25.84 -2.08 15.36
CA GLN A 288 -26.07 -2.87 14.15
C GLN A 288 -27.53 -2.83 13.66
N GLN A 289 -28.50 -2.59 14.53
CA GLN A 289 -29.90 -2.38 14.15
C GLN A 289 -30.09 -0.99 13.53
N VAL A 290 -29.65 0.07 14.21
CA VAL A 290 -29.73 1.45 13.71
C VAL A 290 -29.05 1.58 12.34
N LEU A 291 -27.87 0.97 12.16
CA LEU A 291 -27.18 0.98 10.87
C LEU A 291 -27.96 0.30 9.72
N LYS A 292 -28.78 -0.72 10.02
CA LYS A 292 -29.67 -1.35 9.03
C LYS A 292 -30.87 -0.47 8.71
N GLU A 293 -31.47 0.14 9.74
CA GLU A 293 -32.63 1.02 9.62
C GLU A 293 -32.28 2.26 8.78
N THR A 294 -31.21 2.98 9.13
CA THR A 294 -30.69 4.11 8.33
C THR A 294 -30.28 3.71 6.91
N LYS A 295 -29.78 2.48 6.70
CA LYS A 295 -29.51 1.98 5.35
C LYS A 295 -30.81 1.82 4.54
N GLN A 296 -31.85 1.20 5.13
CA GLN A 296 -33.15 1.02 4.47
C GLN A 296 -33.86 2.35 4.20
N GLU A 297 -33.73 3.33 5.11
CA GLU A 297 -34.22 4.70 4.88
C GLU A 297 -33.51 5.35 3.69
N LYS A 298 -32.18 5.26 3.62
CA LYS A 298 -31.41 5.73 2.47
C LYS A 298 -31.83 5.05 1.17
N GLU A 299 -31.96 3.72 1.16
CA GLU A 299 -32.36 2.95 -0.04
C GLU A 299 -33.77 3.34 -0.53
N LYS A 300 -34.71 3.63 0.37
CA LYS A 300 -36.04 4.17 0.02
C LYS A 300 -35.99 5.57 -0.58
N LEU A 301 -35.16 6.45 -0.01
CA LEU A 301 -34.98 7.82 -0.52
C LEU A 301 -34.31 7.83 -1.90
N GLU A 302 -33.29 6.99 -2.10
CA GLU A 302 -32.65 6.82 -3.42
C GLU A 302 -33.64 6.28 -4.47
N MET A 303 -34.46 5.29 -4.11
CA MET A 303 -35.49 4.74 -4.99
C MET A 303 -36.55 5.79 -5.38
N SER A 304 -37.07 6.56 -4.41
CA SER A 304 -38.06 7.61 -4.70
C SER A 304 -37.48 8.78 -5.51
N MET A 305 -36.19 9.10 -5.33
CA MET A 305 -35.51 10.10 -6.15
C MET A 305 -35.30 9.62 -7.60
N VAL A 306 -35.01 8.32 -7.80
CA VAL A 306 -34.94 7.72 -9.16
C VAL A 306 -36.31 7.75 -9.83
N GLU A 307 -37.37 7.33 -9.13
CA GLU A 307 -38.77 7.35 -9.62
C GLU A 307 -39.19 8.76 -10.08
N GLN A 308 -38.90 9.81 -9.29
CA GLN A 308 -39.18 11.20 -9.67
C GLN A 308 -38.38 11.66 -10.91
N MET A 309 -37.11 11.23 -11.03
CA MET A 309 -36.27 11.58 -12.18
C MET A 309 -36.68 10.82 -13.46
N GLU A 310 -37.26 9.63 -13.33
CA GLU A 310 -37.83 8.84 -14.42
C GLU A 310 -39.18 9.43 -14.89
N GLU A 311 -40.07 9.77 -13.96
CA GLU A 311 -41.35 10.44 -14.29
C GLU A 311 -41.12 11.81 -14.99
N LEU A 312 -40.08 12.55 -14.59
CA LEU A 312 -39.67 13.79 -15.27
C LEU A 312 -39.09 13.54 -16.68
N ARG A 313 -38.39 12.41 -16.89
CA ARG A 313 -37.88 11.99 -18.20
C ARG A 313 -39.03 11.65 -19.15
N GLU A 314 -39.96 10.79 -18.74
CA GLU A 314 -41.13 10.43 -19.55
C GLU A 314 -41.95 11.66 -19.96
N LYS A 315 -42.16 12.61 -19.02
CA LYS A 315 -42.85 13.88 -19.28
C LYS A 315 -42.11 14.78 -20.28
N LEU A 316 -40.79 14.67 -20.40
CA LEU A 316 -40.00 15.41 -21.39
C LEU A 316 -40.03 14.71 -22.76
N GLU A 317 -39.81 13.39 -22.78
CA GLU A 317 -39.81 12.58 -24.01
C GLU A 317 -41.19 12.61 -24.70
N LYS A 318 -42.28 12.50 -23.93
CA LYS A 318 -43.65 12.65 -24.45
C LYS A 318 -43.89 14.04 -25.07
N LYS A 319 -43.39 15.12 -24.47
CA LYS A 319 -43.50 16.48 -25.05
C LYS A 319 -42.73 16.58 -26.36
N GLN A 320 -41.52 16.03 -26.43
CA GLN A 320 -40.74 15.99 -27.67
C GLN A 320 -41.46 15.18 -28.76
N GLN A 321 -42.11 14.07 -28.40
CA GLN A 321 -42.92 13.27 -29.30
C GLN A 321 -44.16 14.03 -29.81
N GLU A 322 -44.87 14.74 -28.93
CA GLU A 322 -46.02 15.59 -29.31
C GLU A 322 -45.60 16.77 -30.21
N GLU A 323 -44.42 17.34 -30.02
CA GLU A 323 -43.86 18.37 -30.92
C GLU A 323 -43.41 17.79 -32.27
N TRP A 324 -42.84 16.58 -32.29
CA TRP A 324 -42.49 15.88 -33.51
C TRP A 324 -43.72 15.49 -34.33
N GLN A 325 -44.78 14.98 -33.68
CA GLN A 325 -46.03 14.64 -34.35
C GLN A 325 -46.63 15.87 -35.04
N LYS A 326 -46.71 17.02 -34.36
CA LYS A 326 -47.18 18.29 -34.94
C LYS A 326 -46.35 18.75 -36.14
N LYS A 327 -45.03 18.53 -36.13
CA LYS A 327 -44.16 18.81 -37.29
C LYS A 327 -44.47 17.89 -38.48
N ILE A 328 -44.64 16.59 -38.22
CA ILE A 328 -45.00 15.59 -39.24
C ILE A 328 -46.39 15.88 -39.83
N ASP A 329 -47.39 16.16 -38.99
CA ASP A 329 -48.75 16.48 -39.42
C ASP A 329 -48.80 17.74 -40.30
N ASN A 330 -48.01 18.77 -39.95
CA ASN A 330 -47.87 19.99 -40.76
C ASN A 330 -47.21 19.69 -42.13
N LEU A 331 -46.11 18.93 -42.15
CA LEU A 331 -45.42 18.55 -43.39
C LEU A 331 -46.32 17.72 -44.32
N LEU A 332 -47.09 16.77 -43.77
CA LEU A 332 -48.08 15.98 -44.52
C LEU A 332 -49.24 16.84 -45.05
N LEU A 333 -49.60 17.92 -44.37
CA LEU A 333 -50.59 18.89 -44.84
C LEU A 333 -50.02 19.77 -45.96
N GLU A 334 -48.79 20.24 -45.83
CA GLU A 334 -48.07 20.97 -46.88
C GLU A 334 -47.89 20.12 -48.14
N GLU A 335 -47.49 18.85 -47.99
CA GLU A 335 -47.36 17.91 -49.11
C GLU A 335 -48.70 17.71 -49.83
N LYS A 336 -49.80 17.43 -49.10
CA LYS A 336 -51.15 17.32 -49.68
C LYS A 336 -51.59 18.59 -50.41
N ASN A 337 -51.26 19.76 -49.89
CA ASN A 337 -51.53 21.04 -50.54
C ASN A 337 -50.73 21.23 -51.83
N VAL A 338 -49.50 20.71 -51.91
CA VAL A 338 -48.68 20.69 -53.15
C VAL A 338 -49.23 19.67 -54.14
N GLN A 339 -49.53 18.44 -53.71
CA GLN A 339 -50.12 17.40 -54.54
C GLN A 339 -51.44 17.87 -55.18
N LEU A 340 -52.32 18.53 -54.41
CA LEU A 340 -53.58 19.09 -54.89
C LEU A 340 -53.38 20.20 -55.93
N LYS A 341 -52.39 21.08 -55.74
CA LYS A 341 -52.03 22.12 -56.75
C LYS A 341 -51.56 21.47 -58.05
N LEU A 342 -50.61 20.53 -57.97
CA LEU A 342 -50.09 19.80 -59.13
C LEU A 342 -51.18 19.01 -59.86
N GLN A 343 -52.14 18.43 -59.13
CA GLN A 343 -53.30 17.74 -59.72
C GLN A 343 -54.23 18.72 -60.47
N ASN A 344 -54.51 19.89 -59.91
CA ASN A 344 -55.32 20.92 -60.56
C ASN A 344 -54.61 21.51 -61.79
N GLU A 345 -53.31 21.78 -61.71
CA GLU A 345 -52.49 22.25 -62.84
C GLU A 345 -52.42 21.21 -63.95
N LYS A 346 -52.24 19.92 -63.60
CA LYS A 346 -52.31 18.80 -64.56
C LYS A 346 -53.66 18.76 -65.27
N GLN A 347 -54.78 18.83 -64.55
CA GLN A 347 -56.12 18.83 -65.16
C GLN A 347 -56.33 20.03 -66.10
N LEU A 348 -55.82 21.21 -65.73
CA LEU A 348 -55.88 22.40 -66.57
C LEU A 348 -55.03 22.26 -67.85
N LEU A 349 -53.86 21.63 -67.77
CA LEU A 349 -53.01 21.34 -68.91
C LEU A 349 -53.61 20.27 -69.83
N GLU A 350 -54.16 19.18 -69.28
CA GLU A 350 -54.88 18.15 -70.04
C GLU A 350 -56.10 18.73 -70.79
N HIS A 351 -56.83 19.67 -70.18
CA HIS A 351 -57.94 20.36 -70.85
C HIS A 351 -57.45 21.24 -72.00
N LYS A 352 -56.43 22.07 -71.77
CA LYS A 352 -55.84 22.94 -72.81
C LYS A 352 -55.26 22.13 -73.97
N LEU A 353 -54.59 21.02 -73.68
CA LEU A 353 -54.02 20.13 -74.70
C LEU A 353 -55.11 19.57 -75.61
N LYS A 354 -56.22 19.06 -75.04
CA LYS A 354 -57.38 18.59 -75.84
C LYS A 354 -58.02 19.69 -76.69
N GLN A 355 -58.08 20.93 -76.19
CA GLN A 355 -58.56 22.07 -76.98
C GLN A 355 -57.63 22.35 -78.17
N MET A 356 -56.31 22.36 -77.94
CA MET A 356 -55.31 22.54 -79.00
C MET A 356 -55.30 21.41 -80.03
N GLU A 357 -55.51 20.16 -79.61
CA GLU A 357 -55.63 19.00 -80.51
C GLU A 357 -56.86 19.11 -81.42
N GLU A 358 -58.02 19.46 -80.89
CA GLU A 358 -59.24 19.63 -81.68
C GLU A 358 -59.17 20.87 -82.60
N GLU A 359 -58.59 21.99 -82.13
CA GLU A 359 -58.28 23.14 -82.99
C GLU A 359 -57.32 22.81 -84.14
N LEU A 360 -56.28 22.00 -83.87
CA LEU A 360 -55.31 21.57 -84.88
C LEU A 360 -55.98 20.67 -85.91
N LYS A 361 -56.77 19.70 -85.45
CA LYS A 361 -57.55 18.80 -86.31
C LYS A 361 -58.53 19.55 -87.21
N GLN A 362 -59.25 20.55 -86.69
CA GLN A 362 -60.14 21.40 -87.49
C GLN A 362 -59.36 22.21 -88.55
N LYS A 363 -58.20 22.75 -88.21
CA LYS A 363 -57.31 23.44 -89.17
C LYS A 363 -56.75 22.50 -90.23
N GLU A 364 -56.42 21.26 -89.87
CA GLU A 364 -56.03 20.23 -90.84
C GLU A 364 -57.17 19.85 -91.79
N GLU A 365 -58.39 19.66 -91.29
CA GLU A 365 -59.57 19.35 -92.10
C GLU A 365 -59.92 20.50 -93.05
N GLN A 366 -59.83 21.76 -92.58
CA GLN A 366 -59.97 22.96 -93.42
C GLN A 366 -58.89 23.03 -94.50
N ALA A 367 -57.61 22.84 -94.15
CA ALA A 367 -56.51 22.90 -95.10
C ALA A 367 -56.61 21.82 -96.20
N LYS A 368 -57.07 20.61 -95.86
CA LYS A 368 -57.35 19.52 -96.82
C LYS A 368 -58.48 19.92 -97.79
N LEU A 369 -59.53 20.57 -97.30
CA LEU A 369 -60.64 21.06 -98.13
C LEU A 369 -60.22 22.21 -99.06
N GLU A 370 -59.44 23.18 -98.56
CA GLU A 370 -58.89 24.29 -99.35
C GLU A 370 -57.95 23.77 -100.45
N GLN A 371 -57.08 22.80 -100.13
CA GLN A 371 -56.22 22.15 -101.11
C GLN A 371 -57.02 21.40 -102.19
N GLN A 372 -58.09 20.70 -101.80
CA GLN A 372 -58.96 19.99 -102.75
C GLN A 372 -59.66 20.97 -103.71
N LEU A 373 -60.19 22.09 -103.18
CA LEU A 373 -60.82 23.13 -103.99
C LEU A 373 -59.82 23.79 -104.95
N GLN A 374 -58.59 24.04 -104.49
CA GLN A 374 -57.54 24.62 -105.33
C GLN A 374 -57.11 23.67 -106.46
N LEU A 375 -57.08 22.36 -106.22
CA LEU A 375 -56.83 21.35 -107.26
C LEU A 375 -57.96 21.31 -108.30
N GLN A 376 -59.23 21.39 -107.87
CA GLN A 376 -60.37 21.48 -108.79
C GLN A 376 -60.30 22.73 -109.69
N GLN A 377 -59.98 23.89 -109.12
CA GLN A 377 -59.80 25.13 -109.89
C GLN A 377 -58.64 25.03 -110.91
N GLN A 378 -57.54 24.37 -110.56
CA GLN A 378 -56.45 24.10 -111.51
C GLN A 378 -56.86 23.14 -112.63
N GLU A 379 -57.69 22.14 -112.34
CA GLU A 379 -58.21 21.21 -113.34
C GLU A 379 -59.20 21.88 -114.32
N GLU A 380 -60.10 22.73 -113.83
CA GLU A 380 -60.98 23.57 -114.65
C GLU A 380 -60.18 24.52 -115.55
N GLN A 381 -59.17 25.21 -115.01
CA GLN A 381 -58.29 26.09 -115.79
C GLN A 381 -57.51 25.32 -116.85
N ARG A 382 -56.99 24.12 -116.53
CA ARG A 382 -56.33 23.25 -117.51
C ARG A 382 -57.28 22.80 -118.62
N LEU A 383 -58.53 22.51 -118.32
CA LEU A 383 -59.53 22.12 -119.33
C LEU A 383 -59.86 23.29 -120.28
N GLN A 384 -60.01 24.50 -119.74
CA GLN A 384 -60.21 25.72 -120.55
C GLN A 384 -58.99 26.02 -121.44
N LEU A 385 -57.77 25.91 -120.90
CA LEU A 385 -56.53 26.06 -121.66
C LEU A 385 -56.38 25.00 -122.77
N ALA A 386 -56.76 23.75 -122.51
CA ALA A 386 -56.74 22.68 -123.50
C ALA A 386 -57.72 22.95 -124.66
N GLN A 387 -58.95 23.36 -124.35
CA GLN A 387 -59.95 23.75 -125.35
C GLN A 387 -59.47 24.94 -126.20
N GLN A 388 -58.80 25.92 -125.58
CA GLN A 388 -58.24 27.07 -126.29
C GLN A 388 -57.04 26.66 -127.18
N GLN A 389 -56.18 25.74 -126.72
CA GLN A 389 -55.09 25.18 -127.54
C GLN A 389 -55.61 24.37 -128.74
N GLU A 390 -56.69 23.60 -128.56
CA GLU A 390 -57.33 22.85 -129.65
C GLU A 390 -57.88 23.80 -130.74
N GLN A 391 -58.54 24.90 -130.33
CA GLN A 391 -58.99 25.96 -131.26
C GLN A 391 -57.82 26.63 -132.01
N ILE A 392 -56.67 26.80 -131.37
CA ILE A 392 -55.45 27.35 -132.01
C ILE A 392 -54.85 26.34 -133.00
N GLN A 393 -54.77 25.04 -132.65
CA GLN A 393 -54.27 24.00 -133.55
C GLN A 393 -55.14 23.87 -134.81
N GLN A 394 -56.47 23.97 -134.68
CA GLN A 394 -57.40 23.96 -135.82
C GLN A 394 -57.19 25.16 -136.78
N GLN A 395 -56.55 26.25 -136.33
CA GLN A 395 -56.25 27.43 -137.16
C GLN A 395 -54.84 27.44 -137.78
N GLN A 396 -53.93 26.56 -137.35
CA GLN A 396 -52.51 26.60 -137.74
C GLN A 396 -52.07 25.50 -138.72
N ALA A 397 -53.02 24.81 -139.37
CA ALA A 397 -52.75 23.74 -140.33
C ALA A 397 -52.37 24.21 -141.76
N MET A 398 -51.49 25.22 -141.89
CA MET A 398 -50.92 25.66 -143.17
C MET A 398 -49.49 26.20 -143.01
N ILE A 399 -48.64 25.96 -144.02
CA ILE A 399 -47.27 26.50 -144.21
C ILE A 399 -46.15 25.88 -143.34
N THR A 400 -45.45 24.90 -143.95
CA THR A 400 -43.96 24.75 -144.12
C THR A 400 -42.97 25.51 -143.21
N GLN A 401 -41.75 25.04 -142.91
CA GLN A 401 -40.99 23.76 -143.00
C GLN A 401 -39.66 23.93 -142.18
N PRO A 402 -38.74 22.94 -142.05
CA PRO A 402 -37.75 22.91 -140.95
C PRO A 402 -36.42 23.62 -141.20
N ILE A 403 -35.65 23.79 -140.11
CA ILE A 403 -34.19 24.05 -140.11
C ILE A 403 -33.51 23.00 -139.20
N ASP A 404 -32.31 22.57 -139.59
CA ASP A 404 -31.51 21.48 -138.99
C ASP A 404 -30.62 21.94 -137.82
N ILE A 405 -30.32 21.02 -136.90
CA ILE A 405 -28.95 20.60 -136.49
C ILE A 405 -29.05 19.54 -135.37
N GLN A 406 -28.90 18.29 -135.78
CA GLN A 406 -28.11 17.19 -135.17
C GLN A 406 -27.48 17.49 -133.77
N HIS A 407 -27.62 16.68 -132.71
CA HIS A 407 -27.33 15.23 -132.64
C HIS A 407 -28.11 14.51 -131.49
N CYS A 408 -27.87 13.21 -131.26
CA CYS A 408 -28.91 12.28 -130.79
C CYS A 408 -28.55 11.29 -129.65
N ILE A 409 -29.51 11.09 -128.71
CA ILE A 409 -29.85 9.81 -127.98
C ILE A 409 -28.74 9.36 -126.96
N ILE A 410 -28.91 8.65 -125.82
CA ILE A 410 -29.87 7.67 -125.24
C ILE A 410 -30.13 8.06 -123.76
N VAL A 411 -31.36 8.38 -123.31
CA VAL A 411 -32.34 7.53 -122.58
C VAL A 411 -31.77 6.67 -121.43
N GLU A 412 -32.20 6.92 -120.18
CA GLU A 412 -32.94 5.96 -119.32
C GLU A 412 -33.29 6.58 -117.95
N ILE A 413 -34.40 6.13 -117.35
CA ILE A 413 -34.89 6.54 -116.03
C ILE A 413 -35.11 5.27 -115.19
N PRO A 414 -34.66 5.27 -113.93
CA PRO A 414 -35.41 4.56 -112.90
C PRO A 414 -35.84 5.51 -111.77
N SER A 415 -37.15 5.48 -111.50
CA SER A 415 -37.77 6.06 -110.31
C SER A 415 -37.12 5.58 -109.02
N SER A 416 -37.18 6.37 -107.94
CA SER A 416 -38.05 6.01 -106.80
C SER A 416 -37.98 6.97 -105.59
N ASN A 417 -39.02 6.85 -104.75
CA ASN A 417 -39.02 6.97 -103.29
C ASN A 417 -38.73 8.32 -102.59
N LYS A 418 -39.80 8.75 -101.92
CA LYS A 418 -39.88 9.37 -100.58
C LYS A 418 -39.45 10.85 -100.46
N PHE A 419 -40.30 11.77 -99.99
CA PHE A 419 -41.06 11.90 -98.72
C PHE A 419 -40.21 12.27 -97.49
N ASN A 420 -40.67 13.32 -96.79
CA ASN A 420 -40.35 13.75 -95.43
C ASN A 420 -38.90 14.11 -95.07
N LEU A 421 -38.64 15.42 -95.06
CA LEU A 421 -38.70 16.24 -93.83
C LEU A 421 -38.70 15.44 -92.49
N ASN A 422 -37.71 15.67 -91.62
CA ASN A 422 -37.97 16.06 -90.21
C ASN A 422 -36.72 16.34 -89.36
N ASN A 423 -36.79 17.50 -88.67
CA ASN A 423 -36.60 17.71 -87.23
C ASN A 423 -35.28 17.51 -86.46
N GLN A 424 -35.28 18.24 -85.34
CA GLN A 424 -34.79 17.88 -84.00
C GLN A 424 -33.30 17.94 -83.69
N LEU A 425 -32.97 18.98 -82.90
CA LEU A 425 -32.26 18.80 -81.64
C LEU A 425 -33.08 17.91 -80.67
N PRO A 426 -32.48 16.88 -80.06
CA PRO A 426 -32.91 16.29 -78.79
C PRO A 426 -31.99 16.79 -77.66
N ILE A 427 -32.51 17.31 -76.53
CA ILE A 427 -33.03 16.62 -75.33
C ILE A 427 -31.95 16.35 -74.26
N MET A 428 -32.23 16.74 -73.02
CA MET A 428 -31.55 16.29 -71.80
C MET A 428 -32.01 14.88 -71.43
N GLU A 429 -31.11 14.03 -70.91
CA GLU A 429 -31.33 13.30 -69.64
C GLU A 429 -30.13 12.41 -69.28
N THR A 430 -29.62 12.53 -68.05
CA THR A 430 -29.80 11.51 -67.00
C THR A 430 -29.15 11.93 -65.69
N ILE A 431 -29.84 11.69 -64.60
CA ILE A 431 -29.31 11.58 -63.23
C ILE A 431 -29.55 10.12 -62.84
N ASP A 432 -28.55 9.40 -62.32
CA ASP A 432 -28.69 8.82 -60.99
C ASP A 432 -27.35 8.41 -60.34
N LEU A 433 -27.42 8.21 -59.03
CA LEU A 433 -26.39 7.67 -58.15
C LEU A 433 -26.86 6.31 -57.60
N THR A 434 -26.01 5.28 -57.68
CA THR A 434 -26.04 4.07 -56.82
C THR A 434 -24.80 3.23 -57.17
N SER A 435 -24.20 2.42 -56.30
CA SER A 435 -24.48 2.16 -54.87
C SER A 435 -23.21 1.63 -54.19
N ASP A 436 -22.93 2.14 -52.98
CA ASP A 436 -22.48 1.42 -51.77
C ASP A 436 -21.25 0.47 -51.75
N ALA A 437 -20.56 0.55 -50.59
CA ALA A 437 -19.87 -0.53 -49.87
C ALA A 437 -18.63 -1.23 -50.53
N GLU A 438 -17.53 -1.50 -49.81
CA GLU A 438 -17.21 -1.22 -48.41
C GLU A 438 -15.70 -1.30 -48.10
N SER A 439 -15.31 -0.72 -46.95
CA SER A 439 -14.19 -1.13 -46.09
C SER A 439 -12.72 -0.92 -46.51
N THR A 440 -11.94 -0.55 -45.47
CA THR A 440 -10.47 -0.39 -45.35
C THR A 440 -9.83 0.94 -45.81
N SER A 441 -9.08 1.72 -45.02
CA SER A 441 -8.96 2.00 -43.57
C SER A 441 -7.66 2.81 -43.37
N SER A 442 -7.71 3.87 -42.56
CA SER A 442 -6.58 4.52 -41.85
C SER A 442 -5.29 4.90 -42.61
N SER A 443 -5.06 6.22 -42.82
CA SER A 443 -3.74 6.88 -42.66
C SER A 443 -3.79 8.43 -42.70
N PHE A 444 -4.75 9.07 -42.01
CA PHE A 444 -4.76 10.54 -41.84
C PHE A 444 -5.20 10.98 -40.43
N LYS A 445 -4.45 10.52 -39.42
CA LYS A 445 -4.33 11.06 -38.05
C LYS A 445 -3.27 10.22 -37.32
N ASN A 446 -2.13 10.84 -37.02
CA ASN A 446 -1.11 10.43 -36.02
C ASN A 446 0.08 11.41 -36.16
N CYS A 447 -0.01 12.57 -35.51
CA CYS A 447 1.10 13.54 -35.39
C CYS A 447 0.99 14.45 -34.16
N GLN A 448 0.04 14.18 -33.26
CA GLN A 448 -0.15 14.93 -32.01
C GLN A 448 -0.09 14.02 -30.78
N ASP A 449 -0.41 12.73 -30.93
CA ASP A 449 -0.49 11.77 -29.83
C ASP A 449 0.89 11.34 -29.30
N GLU A 450 1.86 11.03 -30.18
CA GLU A 450 3.25 10.70 -29.78
C GLU A 450 3.85 11.77 -28.83
N ALA A 451 3.73 13.05 -29.18
CA ALA A 451 4.25 14.17 -28.40
C ALA A 451 3.46 14.46 -27.10
N VAL A 452 2.36 13.73 -26.85
CA VAL A 452 1.62 13.69 -25.59
C VAL A 452 2.00 12.43 -24.80
N ILE A 453 2.11 11.27 -25.46
CA ILE A 453 2.58 10.01 -24.87
C ILE A 453 3.99 10.18 -24.30
N ASP A 454 4.93 10.76 -25.05
CA ASP A 454 6.28 11.09 -24.57
C ASP A 454 6.26 11.95 -23.30
N LYS A 455 5.40 12.97 -23.24
CA LYS A 455 5.30 13.85 -22.06
C LYS A 455 4.70 13.12 -20.87
N VAL A 456 3.70 12.28 -21.09
CA VAL A 456 3.10 11.43 -20.06
C VAL A 456 4.13 10.41 -19.54
N ASN A 457 4.94 9.81 -20.42
CA ASN A 457 6.01 8.88 -20.07
C ASN A 457 7.11 9.55 -19.24
N ASN A 458 7.60 10.72 -19.65
CA ASN A 458 8.57 11.49 -18.86
C ASN A 458 8.03 11.86 -17.47
N ILE A 459 6.74 12.26 -17.36
CA ILE A 459 6.10 12.52 -16.05
C ILE A 459 5.99 11.24 -15.21
N MET A 460 5.73 10.08 -15.82
CA MET A 460 5.73 8.80 -15.11
C MET A 460 7.13 8.44 -14.58
N ASP A 461 8.17 8.60 -15.40
CA ASP A 461 9.53 8.24 -15.02
C ASP A 461 10.12 9.17 -13.95
N GLU A 462 9.87 10.48 -14.03
CA GLU A 462 10.34 11.43 -13.01
C GLU A 462 9.60 11.32 -11.67
N GLN A 463 8.28 11.11 -11.68
CA GLN A 463 7.44 11.31 -10.48
C GLN A 463 6.87 10.02 -9.88
N LEU A 464 6.82 8.91 -10.63
CA LEU A 464 6.15 7.67 -10.22
C LEU A 464 7.07 6.43 -10.18
N THR A 465 8.38 6.61 -10.36
CA THR A 465 9.38 5.53 -10.25
C THR A 465 9.86 5.30 -8.82
N CYS A 466 10.14 4.03 -8.51
CA CYS A 466 10.65 3.62 -7.21
C CYS A 466 12.18 3.59 -7.20
N SER A 467 12.82 4.53 -6.49
CA SER A 467 14.29 4.70 -6.39
C SER A 467 15.11 3.50 -5.84
N ILE A 468 14.47 2.40 -5.44
CA ILE A 468 15.14 1.12 -5.12
C ILE A 468 15.27 0.20 -6.36
N CYS A 469 14.36 0.33 -7.35
CA CYS A 469 14.27 -0.59 -8.48
C CYS A 469 14.06 0.09 -9.85
N SER A 470 14.04 1.42 -9.92
CA SER A 470 13.89 2.21 -11.16
C SER A 470 12.73 1.80 -12.07
N GLU A 471 11.60 1.43 -11.47
CA GLU A 471 10.38 0.99 -12.15
C GLU A 471 9.16 1.64 -11.48
N LEU A 472 8.09 1.87 -12.23
CA LEU A 472 6.84 2.50 -11.75
C LEU A 472 6.26 1.79 -10.53
N PHE A 473 5.81 2.54 -9.52
CA PHE A 473 5.41 1.99 -8.22
C PHE A 473 4.44 0.79 -8.35
N VAL A 474 4.77 -0.30 -7.66
CA VAL A 474 3.92 -1.49 -7.49
C VAL A 474 3.54 -1.57 -6.03
N ARG A 475 2.26 -1.27 -5.72
CA ARG A 475 1.73 -1.12 -4.36
C ARG A 475 2.51 -0.06 -3.60
N ALA A 476 2.32 1.20 -3.98
CA ALA A 476 2.99 2.36 -3.44
C ALA A 476 2.84 2.45 -1.91
N MET A 477 3.97 2.45 -1.19
CA MET A 477 4.05 2.59 0.25
C MET A 477 4.76 3.89 0.60
N THR A 478 4.03 4.84 1.16
CA THR A 478 4.54 6.12 1.66
C THR A 478 4.93 5.97 3.13
N LEU A 479 6.11 6.48 3.48
CA LEU A 479 6.66 6.45 4.84
C LEU A 479 6.26 7.70 5.63
N ASN A 480 6.45 7.70 6.95
CA ASN A 480 6.28 8.90 7.80
C ASN A 480 7.22 10.08 7.43
N CYS A 481 8.23 9.84 6.60
CA CYS A 481 9.11 10.86 6.03
C CYS A 481 8.74 11.18 4.56
N THR A 482 7.47 11.02 4.18
CA THR A 482 6.81 11.29 2.87
C THR A 482 7.38 10.61 1.61
N HIS A 483 8.56 10.01 1.68
CA HIS A 483 9.15 9.22 0.60
C HIS A 483 8.31 7.96 0.33
N THR A 484 8.17 7.58 -0.94
CA THR A 484 7.32 6.48 -1.41
C THR A 484 8.13 5.43 -2.15
N PHE A 485 7.79 4.15 -1.94
CA PHE A 485 8.51 2.99 -2.50
C PHE A 485 7.53 1.87 -2.90
N CYS A 486 7.92 0.96 -3.80
CA CYS A 486 7.19 -0.29 -4.01
C CYS A 486 7.16 -1.11 -2.72
N ARG A 487 5.99 -1.65 -2.32
CA ARG A 487 5.85 -2.45 -1.08
C ARG A 487 6.93 -3.52 -0.93
N HIS A 488 7.18 -4.28 -1.98
CA HIS A 488 8.18 -5.36 -2.01
C HIS A 488 9.62 -4.85 -1.79
N CYS A 489 9.98 -3.71 -2.38
CA CYS A 489 11.33 -3.17 -2.31
C CYS A 489 11.66 -2.64 -0.90
N ILE A 490 10.72 -1.92 -0.27
CA ILE A 490 10.90 -1.46 1.12
C ILE A 490 10.80 -2.60 2.14
N ASP A 491 9.99 -3.63 1.86
CA ASP A 491 9.95 -4.88 2.64
C ASP A 491 11.32 -5.59 2.64
N LEU A 492 11.97 -5.71 1.48
CA LEU A 492 13.32 -6.30 1.35
C LEU A 492 14.41 -5.45 2.00
N TRP A 493 14.31 -4.12 1.92
CA TRP A 493 15.26 -3.20 2.55
C TRP A 493 15.28 -3.37 4.08
N ILE A 494 14.11 -3.47 4.70
CA ILE A 494 13.94 -3.73 6.14
C ILE A 494 14.51 -5.11 6.54
N GLU A 495 14.34 -6.13 5.70
CA GLU A 495 14.79 -7.51 5.98
C GLU A 495 16.30 -7.71 5.81
N ARG A 496 16.93 -7.04 4.84
CA ARG A 496 18.35 -7.25 4.50
C ARG A 496 19.35 -6.45 5.35
N LYS A 497 18.90 -5.47 6.15
CA LYS A 497 19.79 -4.59 6.93
C LYS A 497 20.18 -5.17 8.31
N PRO A 498 21.36 -4.81 8.86
CA PRO A 498 21.73 -5.14 10.24
C PRO A 498 20.85 -4.37 11.25
N PRO A 499 20.69 -4.86 12.50
CA PRO A 499 19.67 -4.37 13.44
C PRO A 499 19.57 -2.85 13.58
N ASN A 500 20.72 -2.17 13.64
CA ASN A 500 20.84 -0.73 13.88
C ASN A 500 20.32 0.14 12.71
N GLU A 501 20.12 -0.45 11.51
CA GLU A 501 19.60 0.23 10.32
C GLU A 501 18.21 -0.28 9.83
N ARG A 502 17.64 -1.33 10.47
CA ARG A 502 16.44 -2.06 9.98
C ARG A 502 15.16 -1.24 9.77
N GLN A 503 15.16 0.03 10.14
CA GLN A 503 14.01 0.92 10.03
C GLN A 503 14.39 2.29 9.44
N ASN A 504 15.44 2.44 8.63
CA ASN A 504 15.79 3.75 8.06
C ASN A 504 15.32 3.89 6.60
N CYS A 505 14.76 5.05 6.24
CA CYS A 505 14.33 5.35 4.88
C CYS A 505 15.51 5.27 3.88
N PRO A 506 15.38 4.56 2.74
CA PRO A 506 16.43 4.45 1.74
C PRO A 506 17.00 5.80 1.24
N THR A 507 16.14 6.81 1.09
CA THR A 507 16.53 8.12 0.53
C THR A 507 17.02 9.09 1.61
N CYS A 508 16.18 9.41 2.60
CA CYS A 508 16.48 10.44 3.61
C CYS A 508 16.98 9.90 4.96
N ARG A 509 17.15 8.57 5.10
CA ARG A 509 17.63 7.87 6.31
C ARG A 509 16.80 8.05 7.59
N THR A 510 15.73 8.85 7.56
CA THR A 510 14.78 9.03 8.67
C THR A 510 14.17 7.70 9.11
N LYS A 511 13.96 7.52 10.43
CA LYS A 511 13.38 6.30 10.98
C LYS A 511 11.91 6.10 10.55
N ILE A 512 11.60 4.88 10.15
CA ILE A 512 10.32 4.37 9.71
C ILE A 512 9.50 3.99 10.93
N VAL A 513 8.53 4.84 11.26
CA VAL A 513 7.54 4.66 12.33
C VAL A 513 6.22 4.16 11.75
N SER A 514 5.89 4.53 10.51
CA SER A 514 4.69 4.07 9.81
C SER A 514 4.93 3.88 8.30
N MET A 515 4.10 3.04 7.69
CA MET A 515 4.10 2.73 6.26
C MET A 515 2.65 2.65 5.78
N THR A 516 2.19 3.62 4.99
CA THR A 516 0.81 3.70 4.50
C THR A 516 0.76 3.38 3.01
N ARG A 517 -0.21 2.56 2.56
CA ARG A 517 -0.41 2.28 1.13
C ARG A 517 -1.12 3.47 0.49
N SER A 518 -0.50 4.09 -0.52
CA SER A 518 -1.14 5.17 -1.28
C SER A 518 -2.00 4.60 -2.40
N LEU A 519 -3.30 4.43 -2.11
CA LEU A 519 -4.28 3.97 -3.11
C LEU A 519 -4.45 4.99 -4.25
N VAL A 520 -4.23 6.28 -4.00
CA VAL A 520 -4.31 7.31 -5.05
C VAL A 520 -3.19 7.11 -6.08
N VAL A 521 -1.95 6.84 -5.64
CA VAL A 521 -0.82 6.57 -6.54
C VAL A 521 -1.00 5.24 -7.28
N ASP A 522 -1.45 4.19 -6.59
CA ASP A 522 -1.73 2.90 -7.25
C ASP A 522 -2.82 3.05 -8.33
N ASN A 523 -3.96 3.68 -8.01
CA ASN A 523 -5.06 3.88 -8.95
C ASN A 523 -4.68 4.82 -10.11
N PHE A 524 -3.84 5.83 -9.87
CA PHE A 524 -3.37 6.76 -10.91
C PHE A 524 -2.44 6.05 -11.90
N ILE A 525 -1.51 5.23 -11.39
CA ILE A 525 -0.67 4.39 -12.24
C ILE A 525 -1.53 3.37 -13.00
N GLU A 526 -2.49 2.71 -12.35
CA GLU A 526 -3.40 1.77 -13.01
C GLU A 526 -4.16 2.40 -14.18
N LYS A 527 -4.67 3.64 -14.03
CA LYS A 527 -5.30 4.38 -15.14
C LYS A 527 -4.35 4.84 -16.24
N MET A 528 -3.14 5.30 -15.91
CA MET A 528 -2.19 5.73 -16.95
C MET A 528 -1.58 4.56 -17.74
N LEU A 529 -1.59 3.35 -17.18
CA LEU A 529 -1.24 2.13 -17.91
C LEU A 529 -2.26 1.75 -18.99
N GLU A 530 -3.51 2.21 -18.88
CA GLU A 530 -4.54 2.04 -19.93
C GLU A 530 -4.22 2.86 -21.20
N SER A 531 -3.27 3.82 -21.11
CA SER A 531 -2.75 4.64 -22.21
C SER A 531 -1.31 4.29 -22.64
N LEU A 532 -0.71 3.21 -22.15
CA LEU A 532 0.64 2.75 -22.53
C LEU A 532 0.64 1.66 -23.61
N THR A 533 1.83 1.36 -24.14
CA THR A 533 1.98 0.31 -25.15
C THR A 533 1.71 -1.09 -24.56
N PRO A 534 1.21 -2.06 -25.35
CA PRO A 534 0.98 -3.42 -24.88
C PRO A 534 2.23 -4.12 -24.32
N GLU A 535 3.41 -3.74 -24.78
CA GLU A 535 4.70 -4.31 -24.36
C GLU A 535 5.07 -3.88 -22.94
N GLU A 536 4.93 -2.59 -22.61
CA GLU A 536 5.14 -2.05 -21.26
C GLU A 536 4.15 -2.64 -20.26
N MET A 537 2.87 -2.76 -20.65
CA MET A 537 1.86 -3.45 -19.84
C MET A 537 2.27 -4.90 -19.54
N GLN A 538 2.87 -5.61 -20.51
CA GLN A 538 3.29 -7.00 -20.35
C GLN A 538 4.56 -7.14 -19.50
N LYS A 539 5.56 -6.27 -19.70
CA LYS A 539 6.74 -6.14 -18.83
C LYS A 539 6.32 -5.96 -17.36
N ARG A 540 5.36 -5.05 -17.10
CA ARG A 540 4.83 -4.80 -15.76
C ARG A 540 4.07 -6.00 -15.17
N LYS A 541 3.25 -6.71 -15.96
CA LYS A 541 2.56 -7.94 -15.51
C LYS A 541 3.55 -9.01 -15.05
N ASN A 542 4.62 -9.23 -15.81
CA ASN A 542 5.68 -10.19 -15.45
C ASN A 542 6.34 -9.82 -14.11
N LEU A 543 6.79 -8.57 -13.97
CA LEU A 543 7.42 -8.04 -12.75
C LEU A 543 6.50 -8.10 -11.51
N ILE A 544 5.18 -7.94 -11.66
CA ILE A 544 4.21 -8.14 -10.58
C ILE A 544 4.12 -9.63 -10.18
N GLN A 545 4.09 -10.53 -11.16
CA GLN A 545 3.98 -11.97 -10.93
C GLN A 545 5.25 -12.56 -10.29
N GLU A 546 6.45 -12.13 -10.70
CA GLU A 546 7.71 -12.50 -10.05
C GLU A 546 7.75 -12.10 -8.58
N ARG A 547 7.38 -10.84 -8.27
CA ARG A 547 7.31 -10.33 -6.90
C ARG A 547 6.29 -11.12 -6.06
N ARG A 548 5.16 -11.53 -6.66
CA ARG A 548 4.17 -12.40 -6.02
C ARG A 548 4.75 -13.78 -5.69
N ILE A 549 5.45 -14.42 -6.63
CA ILE A 549 6.13 -15.71 -6.43
C ILE A 549 7.20 -15.61 -5.33
N TYR A 550 8.00 -14.53 -5.31
CA TYR A 550 8.99 -14.31 -4.24
C TYR A 550 8.32 -14.25 -2.86
N THR A 551 7.23 -13.47 -2.72
CA THR A 551 6.50 -13.35 -1.44
C THR A 551 5.79 -14.64 -1.01
N ALA A 552 5.42 -15.52 -1.95
CA ALA A 552 4.88 -16.84 -1.64
C ALA A 552 5.96 -17.82 -1.14
N ARG A 553 7.19 -17.73 -1.68
CA ARG A 553 8.34 -18.53 -1.24
C ARG A 553 8.93 -18.06 0.10
N HIS A 554 8.77 -16.79 0.45
CA HIS A 554 9.29 -16.18 1.69
C HIS A 554 8.16 -15.56 2.52
N PRO A 555 7.31 -16.37 3.19
CA PRO A 555 6.22 -15.86 4.02
C PRO A 555 6.76 -15.12 5.26
N LYS A 556 6.47 -13.83 5.35
CA LYS A 556 6.81 -12.99 6.52
C LYS A 556 6.16 -13.56 7.78
N LYS A 557 6.95 -13.78 8.84
CA LYS A 557 6.41 -14.05 10.18
C LYS A 557 5.52 -12.87 10.59
N GLY A 558 4.28 -13.18 10.99
CA GLY A 558 3.19 -12.19 10.97
C GLY A 558 3.37 -11.01 11.91
N VAL A 559 3.65 -9.82 11.35
CA VAL A 559 3.50 -8.55 12.06
C VAL A 559 2.00 -8.27 12.18
N CYS A 560 1.44 -8.46 13.38
CA CYS A 560 0.03 -8.26 13.65
C CYS A 560 -0.31 -6.75 13.67
N THR A 561 -0.59 -6.19 12.48
CA THR A 561 -1.07 -4.81 12.34
C THR A 561 -2.50 -4.70 12.82
N LYS A 562 -2.71 -4.49 14.13
CA LYS A 562 -4.00 -4.04 14.65
C LYS A 562 -4.37 -2.72 13.97
N ARG A 563 -5.40 -2.76 13.12
CA ARG A 563 -6.06 -1.54 12.62
C ARG A 563 -6.69 -0.82 13.82
N LYS A 564 -6.74 0.51 13.73
CA LYS A 564 -7.55 1.35 14.62
C LYS A 564 -9.03 1.11 14.35
#